data_AF-A0A369QDA1-F1
#
_entry.id   AF-A0A369QDA1-F1
#
_cell.length_a   1.000
_cell.length_b   1.000
_cell.length_c   1.000
_cell.angle_alpha   90.00
_cell.angle_beta   90.00
_cell.angle_gamma   90.00
#
_symmetry.space_group_name_H-M   'P 1'
#
loop_
_entity.id
_entity.type
_entity.pdbx_description
1 polymer ?
#
loop_
_entity_poly.entity_id
_entity_poly.type
_entity_poly.pdbx_seq_one_letter_code
_entity_poly.pdbx_strand_id
1 'polypeptide(L)'
;MKKFLDNVAFVMCCLMGCTAQPPTKQMFEPASTSNCTLPDTKWLKVVNGYDSKTVVDLATKLEAAAKADADKIKNIGAASASGSFTSDFSKIVNANSQQMVEVSPEFYEGYRSKRDALCTLYSLLDRSNISDATRAAAEKQFLEINESWSKIKDNEQKKTLNR
;
A
#
# COMPACT_ATOMS: atom_id res chain seq x y z
N MET A 1 -33.17 65.76 -28.06
CA MET A 1 -34.22 64.72 -28.02
C MET A 1 -33.66 63.41 -28.54
N LYS A 2 -33.93 62.30 -27.83
CA LYS A 2 -33.57 60.88 -28.11
C LYS A 2 -32.09 60.54 -27.86
N LYS A 3 -31.71 59.76 -26.83
CA LYS A 3 -31.90 58.28 -26.63
C LYS A 3 -31.38 57.54 -27.88
N PHE A 4 -30.44 56.59 -27.82
CA PHE A 4 -30.32 55.42 -26.95
C PHE A 4 -29.10 54.59 -27.42
N LEU A 5 -28.44 53.87 -26.48
CA LEU A 5 -27.75 52.56 -26.64
C LEU A 5 -26.59 52.51 -27.66
N ASP A 6 -25.58 51.67 -27.59
CA ASP A 6 -25.04 50.64 -26.70
C ASP A 6 -23.76 50.25 -27.48
N ASN A 7 -22.65 49.97 -26.80
CA ASN A 7 -21.67 48.94 -27.18
C ASN A 7 -20.44 49.11 -26.29
N VAL A 8 -20.62 48.72 -25.03
CA VAL A 8 -19.50 48.36 -24.16
C VAL A 8 -19.05 46.97 -24.61
N ALA A 9 -18.11 46.92 -25.56
CA ALA A 9 -17.37 45.71 -25.86
C ALA A 9 -16.31 45.51 -24.75
N PHE A 10 -16.76 45.05 -23.58
CA PHE A 10 -15.88 44.58 -22.52
C PHE A 10 -15.31 43.24 -22.99
N VAL A 11 -14.10 43.28 -23.53
CA VAL A 11 -13.30 42.10 -23.85
C VAL A 11 -12.93 41.44 -22.53
N MET A 12 -13.83 40.58 -22.05
CA MET A 12 -13.62 39.73 -20.89
C MET A 12 -12.65 38.63 -21.30
N CYS A 13 -11.39 38.87 -20.94
CA CYS A 13 -10.29 37.93 -21.04
C CYS A 13 -10.66 36.68 -20.24
N CYS A 14 -11.18 35.65 -20.93
CA CYS A 14 -11.19 34.29 -20.43
C CYS A 14 -9.74 33.83 -20.33
N LEU A 15 -9.10 34.24 -19.24
CA LEU A 15 -7.98 33.53 -18.64
C LEU A 15 -8.51 32.13 -18.30
N MET A 16 -8.55 31.25 -19.31
CA MET A 16 -8.52 29.82 -19.10
C MET A 16 -7.15 29.50 -18.51
N GLY A 17 -7.02 29.80 -17.22
CA GLY A 17 -6.11 29.08 -16.37
C GLY A 17 -6.54 27.62 -16.47
N CYS A 18 -5.84 26.85 -17.30
CA CYS A 18 -5.72 25.42 -17.14
C CYS A 18 -5.17 25.20 -15.74
N THR A 19 -6.06 25.17 -14.75
CA THR A 19 -5.79 24.52 -13.49
C THR A 19 -5.63 23.06 -13.86
N ALA A 20 -4.37 22.64 -14.01
CA ALA A 20 -4.02 21.24 -14.05
C ALA A 20 -4.66 20.62 -12.82
N GLN A 21 -5.78 19.91 -13.01
CA GLN A 21 -6.35 19.11 -11.95
C GLN A 21 -5.21 18.23 -11.45
N PRO A 22 -4.86 18.28 -10.15
CA PRO A 22 -3.89 17.34 -9.62
C PRO A 22 -4.40 15.95 -9.97
N PRO A 23 -3.55 15.04 -10.48
CA PRO A 23 -3.99 13.72 -10.88
C PRO A 23 -4.78 13.14 -9.71
N THR A 24 -6.07 12.92 -9.94
CA THR A 24 -6.97 12.30 -8.98
C THR A 24 -6.26 11.04 -8.50
N LYS A 25 -5.76 11.06 -7.26
CA LYS A 25 -5.31 9.86 -6.59
C LYS A 25 -6.46 8.90 -6.73
N GLN A 26 -6.30 7.85 -7.53
CA GLN A 26 -7.24 6.74 -7.56
C GLN A 26 -7.22 6.17 -6.14
N MET A 27 -8.15 6.67 -5.31
CA MET A 27 -8.42 6.08 -4.01
C MET A 27 -9.04 4.74 -4.33
N PHE A 28 -8.26 3.69 -4.16
CA PHE A 28 -8.80 2.34 -4.10
C PHE A 28 -9.81 2.34 -2.95
N GLU A 29 -11.09 2.17 -3.27
CA GLU A 29 -12.07 1.89 -2.22
C GLU A 29 -11.64 0.62 -1.48
N PRO A 30 -11.59 0.63 -0.14
CA PRO A 30 -11.19 -0.54 0.61
C PRO A 30 -12.18 -1.69 0.32
N ALA A 31 -11.67 -2.81 -0.18
CA ALA A 31 -12.49 -4.01 -0.37
C ALA A 31 -13.05 -4.48 0.98
N SER A 32 -14.24 -5.09 1.00
CA SER A 32 -14.78 -5.69 2.22
C SER A 32 -13.78 -6.72 2.76
N THR A 33 -13.52 -6.68 4.06
CA THR A 33 -12.52 -7.50 4.76
C THR A 33 -12.80 -9.00 4.71
N SER A 34 -13.95 -9.42 4.18
CA SER A 34 -14.42 -10.82 4.14
C SER A 34 -13.63 -11.74 3.22
N ASN A 35 -12.88 -11.21 2.24
CA ASN A 35 -12.14 -12.02 1.26
C ASN A 35 -10.61 -11.90 1.41
N CYS A 36 -10.12 -11.41 2.55
CA CYS A 36 -8.69 -11.25 2.73
C CYS A 36 -7.97 -12.59 2.96
N THR A 37 -6.97 -12.89 2.14
CA THR A 37 -6.13 -14.07 2.27
C THR A 37 -5.06 -13.96 3.36
N LEU A 38 -4.89 -12.76 3.95
CA LEU A 38 -4.00 -12.58 5.10
C LEU A 38 -4.74 -12.94 6.40
N PRO A 39 -4.10 -13.72 7.28
CA PRO A 39 -4.63 -13.99 8.60
C PRO A 39 -4.86 -12.69 9.37
N ASP A 40 -5.77 -12.75 10.33
CA ASP A 40 -6.05 -11.65 11.24
C ASP A 40 -4.84 -11.33 12.12
N THR A 41 -4.96 -10.37 13.03
CA THR A 41 -3.85 -9.94 13.88
C THR A 41 -3.67 -10.79 15.13
N LYS A 42 -4.43 -11.89 15.33
CA LYS A 42 -4.41 -12.66 16.59
C LYS A 42 -3.09 -13.38 16.87
N TRP A 43 -2.28 -13.60 15.83
CA TRP A 43 -0.94 -14.16 15.96
C TRP A 43 0.09 -13.13 16.45
N LEU A 44 -0.28 -11.85 16.56
CA LEU A 44 0.55 -10.80 17.13
C LEU A 44 0.06 -10.46 18.54
N LYS A 45 0.95 -10.54 19.53
CA LYS A 45 0.68 -10.15 20.91
C LYS A 45 1.50 -8.92 21.28
N VAL A 46 0.82 -7.83 21.61
CA VAL A 46 1.50 -6.61 22.07
C VAL A 46 1.95 -6.80 23.51
N VAL A 47 3.26 -6.67 23.77
CA VAL A 47 3.82 -6.77 25.13
C VAL A 47 4.89 -5.72 25.36
N ASN A 48 5.09 -5.35 26.63
CA ASN A 48 6.27 -4.59 27.04
C ASN A 48 7.43 -5.55 27.26
N GLY A 49 8.62 -5.22 26.76
CA GLY A 49 9.81 -6.08 26.91
C GLY A 49 9.94 -7.21 25.89
N TYR A 50 9.24 -7.12 24.75
CA TYR A 50 9.39 -8.05 23.61
C TYR A 50 10.86 -8.20 23.17
N ASP A 51 11.17 -9.33 22.52
CA ASP A 51 12.45 -9.52 21.83
C ASP A 51 12.50 -8.67 20.56
N SER A 52 13.25 -7.57 20.62
CA SER A 52 13.39 -6.66 19.50
C SER A 52 14.07 -7.30 18.29
N LYS A 53 14.90 -8.33 18.48
CA LYS A 53 15.54 -9.04 17.36
C LYS A 53 14.52 -9.81 16.53
N THR A 54 13.56 -10.48 17.17
CA THR A 54 12.45 -11.15 16.49
C THR A 54 11.60 -10.16 15.68
N VAL A 55 11.31 -8.98 16.25
CA VAL A 55 10.55 -7.93 15.53
C VAL A 55 11.32 -7.39 14.32
N VAL A 56 12.62 -7.13 14.48
CA VAL A 56 13.49 -6.67 13.38
C VAL A 56 13.59 -7.71 12.27
N ASP A 57 13.76 -8.99 12.61
CA ASP A 57 13.79 -10.09 11.64
C ASP A 57 12.46 -10.20 10.86
N LEU A 58 11.33 -10.14 11.57
CA LEU A 58 10.03 -10.18 10.93
C LEU A 58 9.79 -8.96 10.02
N ALA A 59 10.12 -7.75 10.48
CA ALA A 59 10.03 -6.53 9.68
C ALA A 59 10.90 -6.62 8.40
N THR A 60 12.11 -7.17 8.52
CA THR A 60 13.02 -7.40 7.39
C THR A 60 12.42 -8.37 6.36
N LYS A 61 11.82 -9.47 6.82
CA LYS A 61 11.15 -10.44 5.94
C LYS A 61 9.95 -9.82 5.22
N LEU A 62 9.14 -9.03 5.93
CA LEU A 62 7.97 -8.35 5.36
C LEU A 62 8.38 -7.24 4.37
N GLU A 63 9.43 -6.48 4.67
CA GLU A 63 10.04 -5.50 3.77
C GLU A 63 10.50 -6.17 2.46
N ALA A 64 11.32 -7.22 2.56
CA ALA A 64 11.85 -7.93 1.40
C ALA A 64 10.73 -8.55 0.55
N ALA A 65 9.71 -9.12 1.21
CA ALA A 65 8.58 -9.72 0.52
C ALA A 65 7.68 -8.70 -0.18
N ALA A 66 7.45 -7.52 0.42
CA ALA A 66 6.72 -6.43 -0.22
C ALA A 66 7.45 -5.93 -1.48
N LYS A 67 8.79 -5.83 -1.41
CA LYS A 67 9.61 -5.50 -2.57
C LYS A 67 9.54 -6.56 -3.66
N ALA A 68 9.63 -7.85 -3.29
CA ALA A 68 9.50 -8.94 -4.24
C ALA A 68 8.14 -8.93 -4.95
N ASP A 69 7.06 -8.63 -4.22
CA ASP A 69 5.72 -8.48 -4.80
C ASP A 69 5.62 -7.29 -5.77
N ALA A 70 6.22 -6.13 -5.44
CA ALA A 70 6.32 -5.01 -6.37
C ALA A 70 7.06 -5.40 -7.66
N ASP A 71 8.19 -6.10 -7.54
CA ASP A 71 9.00 -6.51 -8.68
C ASP A 71 8.30 -7.61 -9.53
N LYS A 72 7.47 -8.47 -8.93
CA LYS A 72 6.61 -9.41 -9.67
C LYS A 72 5.53 -8.69 -10.47
N ILE A 73 4.91 -7.65 -9.90
CA ILE A 73 3.81 -6.91 -10.53
C ILE A 73 4.23 -6.33 -11.88
N LYS A 74 5.47 -5.84 -11.99
CA LYS A 74 6.06 -5.37 -13.25
C LYS A 74 5.95 -6.39 -14.39
N ASN A 75 5.99 -7.68 -14.07
CA ASN A 75 6.06 -8.77 -15.04
C ASN A 75 4.69 -9.39 -15.37
N ILE A 76 3.60 -9.01 -14.68
CA ILE A 76 2.26 -9.62 -14.87
C ILE A 76 1.66 -9.35 -16.27
N GLY A 77 2.17 -8.36 -17.03
CA GLY A 77 1.64 -8.00 -18.36
C GLY A 77 2.46 -8.53 -19.53
N ALA A 78 3.71 -8.94 -19.29
CA ALA A 78 4.62 -9.38 -20.34
C ALA A 78 4.38 -10.84 -20.77
N ALA A 79 3.71 -11.62 -19.93
CA ALA A 79 3.26 -12.98 -20.23
C ALA A 79 1.75 -13.02 -20.08
N SER A 80 1.05 -13.35 -21.16
CA SER A 80 -0.38 -13.63 -21.24
C SER A 80 -0.79 -14.90 -20.47
N ALA A 81 -0.35 -15.00 -19.21
CA ALA A 81 -0.64 -16.12 -18.33
C ALA A 81 -1.76 -15.72 -17.38
N SER A 82 -2.90 -16.37 -17.52
CA SER A 82 -4.04 -16.37 -16.61
C SER A 82 -3.71 -17.06 -15.26
N GLY A 83 -2.54 -16.77 -14.69
CA GLY A 83 -2.08 -17.30 -13.41
C GLY A 83 -2.50 -16.41 -12.26
N SER A 84 -2.96 -17.02 -11.16
CA SER A 84 -3.27 -16.32 -9.91
C SER A 84 -1.99 -15.68 -9.33
N PHE A 85 -2.08 -14.41 -8.93
CA PHE A 85 -0.96 -13.68 -8.34
C PHE A 85 -0.58 -14.29 -6.99
N THR A 86 0.60 -14.92 -6.93
CA THR A 86 1.11 -15.50 -5.68
C THR A 86 2.03 -14.53 -4.95
N SER A 87 1.50 -13.90 -3.90
CA SER A 87 2.23 -12.96 -3.04
C SER A 87 3.27 -13.64 -2.14
N ASP A 88 4.49 -13.13 -2.12
CA ASP A 88 5.51 -13.52 -1.14
C ASP A 88 5.22 -12.93 0.24
N PHE A 89 4.66 -11.73 0.30
CA PHE A 89 4.29 -11.12 1.58
C PHE A 89 3.26 -11.99 2.31
N SER A 90 2.24 -12.48 1.60
CA SER A 90 1.26 -13.42 2.14
C SER A 90 1.91 -14.73 2.63
N LYS A 91 2.90 -15.27 1.92
CA LYS A 91 3.65 -16.47 2.38
C LYS A 91 4.35 -16.23 3.71
N ILE A 92 5.05 -15.09 3.86
CA ILE A 92 5.75 -14.76 5.11
C ILE A 92 4.74 -14.64 6.25
N VAL A 93 3.64 -13.92 6.05
CA VAL A 93 2.60 -13.76 7.06
C VAL A 93 2.01 -15.12 7.45
N ASN A 94 1.61 -15.94 6.47
CA ASN A 94 1.01 -17.26 6.73
C ASN A 94 1.95 -18.19 7.49
N ALA A 95 3.24 -18.21 7.13
CA ALA A 95 4.24 -19.02 7.81
C ALA A 95 4.44 -18.59 9.28
N ASN A 96 4.45 -17.28 9.56
CA ASN A 96 4.65 -16.78 10.92
C ASN A 96 3.37 -16.84 11.76
N SER A 97 2.18 -16.75 11.14
CA SER A 97 0.89 -16.77 11.84
C SER A 97 0.55 -18.09 12.53
N GLN A 98 1.33 -19.15 12.28
CA GLN A 98 1.20 -20.45 12.96
C GLN A 98 1.61 -20.40 14.43
N GLN A 99 2.27 -19.32 14.86
CA GLN A 99 2.69 -19.12 16.24
C GLN A 99 2.39 -17.70 16.70
N MET A 100 2.26 -17.52 18.01
CA MET A 100 2.11 -16.21 18.61
C MET A 100 3.47 -15.50 18.64
N VAL A 101 3.53 -14.29 18.10
CA VAL A 101 4.73 -13.45 18.07
C VAL A 101 4.50 -12.23 18.96
N GLU A 102 5.39 -12.04 19.92
CA GLU A 102 5.39 -10.87 20.78
C GLU A 102 6.02 -9.68 20.08
N VAL A 103 5.31 -8.56 19.98
CA VAL A 103 5.70 -7.40 19.17
C VAL A 103 5.47 -6.08 19.89
N SER A 104 6.11 -5.02 19.37
CA SER A 104 5.87 -3.66 19.83
C SER A 104 4.49 -3.14 19.41
N PRO A 105 3.92 -2.15 20.14
CA PRO A 105 2.72 -1.45 19.70
C PRO A 105 2.86 -0.87 18.30
N GLU A 106 4.02 -0.29 17.96
CA GLU A 106 4.27 0.34 16.67
C GLU A 106 4.31 -0.67 15.53
N PHE A 107 4.89 -1.86 15.76
CA PHE A 107 4.86 -2.95 14.79
C PHE A 107 3.43 -3.43 14.57
N TYR A 108 2.67 -3.65 15.65
CA TYR A 108 1.29 -4.12 15.59
C TYR A 108 0.39 -3.17 14.78
N GLU A 109 0.45 -1.88 15.10
CA GLU A 109 -0.28 -0.83 14.39
C GLU A 109 0.18 -0.71 12.93
N GLY A 110 1.49 -0.83 12.70
CA GLY A 110 2.08 -0.88 11.38
C GLY A 110 1.52 -2.02 10.53
N TYR A 111 1.42 -3.24 11.09
CA TYR A 111 0.84 -4.41 10.42
C TYR A 111 -0.64 -4.22 10.15
N ARG A 112 -1.43 -3.87 11.18
CA ARG A 112 -2.88 -3.70 11.08
C ARG A 112 -3.25 -2.70 10.00
N SER A 113 -2.60 -1.54 9.99
CA SER A 113 -2.87 -0.47 9.01
C SER A 113 -2.60 -0.89 7.56
N LYS A 114 -1.66 -1.79 7.32
CA LYS A 114 -1.29 -2.23 5.95
C LYS A 114 -2.04 -3.44 5.49
N ARG A 115 -2.53 -4.25 6.43
CA ARG A 115 -3.26 -5.49 6.13
C ARG A 115 -4.40 -5.22 5.15
N ASP A 116 -5.25 -4.24 5.41
CA ASP A 116 -6.42 -3.96 4.56
C ASP A 116 -6.03 -3.48 3.16
N ALA A 117 -4.97 -2.68 3.05
CA ALA A 117 -4.41 -2.27 1.76
C ALA A 117 -3.88 -3.50 0.98
N LEU A 118 -3.15 -4.40 1.64
CA LEU A 118 -2.65 -5.64 1.03
C LEU A 118 -3.80 -6.56 0.58
N CYS A 119 -4.84 -6.72 1.40
CA CYS A 119 -6.03 -7.49 1.04
C CYS A 119 -6.68 -6.96 -0.25
N THR A 120 -6.79 -5.63 -0.35
CA THR A 120 -7.35 -4.95 -1.54
C THR A 120 -6.46 -5.18 -2.76
N LEU A 121 -5.14 -5.05 -2.60
CA LEU A 121 -4.17 -5.29 -3.67
C LEU A 121 -4.21 -6.74 -4.16
N TYR A 122 -4.28 -7.74 -3.28
CA TYR A 122 -4.38 -9.13 -3.70
C TYR A 122 -5.67 -9.41 -4.46
N SER A 123 -6.80 -8.89 -3.98
CA SER A 123 -8.10 -9.04 -4.65
C SER A 123 -8.14 -8.37 -6.02
N LEU A 124 -7.35 -7.31 -6.21
CA LEU A 124 -7.18 -6.62 -7.48
C LEU A 124 -6.28 -7.40 -8.44
N LEU A 125 -5.14 -7.90 -7.94
CA LEU A 125 -4.12 -8.59 -8.72
C LEU A 125 -4.52 -10.02 -9.11
N ASP A 126 -5.46 -10.63 -8.39
CA ASP A 126 -6.03 -11.93 -8.75
C ASP A 126 -7.04 -11.85 -9.91
N ARG A 127 -7.42 -10.63 -10.33
CA ARG A 127 -8.27 -10.43 -11.51
C ARG A 127 -7.45 -10.67 -12.78
N SER A 128 -8.00 -11.45 -13.70
CA SER A 128 -7.32 -11.86 -14.94
C SER A 128 -6.92 -10.69 -15.86
N ASN A 129 -7.62 -9.55 -15.78
CA ASN A 129 -7.42 -8.40 -16.65
C ASN A 129 -7.29 -7.10 -15.85
N ILE A 130 -6.07 -6.76 -15.42
CA ILE A 130 -5.75 -5.45 -14.83
C ILE A 130 -5.11 -4.52 -15.88
N SER A 131 -5.48 -3.24 -15.86
CA SER A 131 -4.85 -2.23 -16.73
C SER A 131 -3.43 -1.91 -16.28
N ASP A 132 -2.60 -1.37 -17.17
CA ASP A 132 -1.23 -0.96 -16.80
C ASP A 132 -1.21 0.17 -15.76
N ALA A 133 -2.18 1.09 -15.80
CA ALA A 133 -2.33 2.11 -14.77
C ALA A 133 -2.63 1.49 -13.40
N THR A 134 -3.51 0.48 -13.36
CA THR A 134 -3.82 -0.29 -12.15
C THR A 134 -2.60 -1.06 -11.64
N ARG A 135 -1.83 -1.67 -12.55
CA ARG A 135 -0.59 -2.40 -12.25
C ARG A 135 0.46 -1.47 -11.64
N ALA A 136 0.70 -0.31 -12.26
CA ALA A 136 1.65 0.69 -11.75
C ALA A 136 1.22 1.26 -10.39
N ALA A 137 -0.09 1.47 -10.19
CA ALA A 137 -0.62 1.91 -8.90
C ALA A 137 -0.44 0.84 -7.81
N ALA A 138 -0.67 -0.44 -8.14
CA ALA A 138 -0.44 -1.56 -7.23
C ALA A 138 1.05 -1.71 -6.88
N GLU A 139 1.94 -1.64 -7.88
CA GLU A 139 3.40 -1.64 -7.66
C GLU A 139 3.81 -0.53 -6.69
N LYS A 140 3.34 0.70 -6.93
CA LYS A 140 3.62 1.84 -6.07
C LYS A 140 3.15 1.59 -4.63
N GLN A 141 1.97 1.02 -4.43
CA GLN A 141 1.47 0.70 -3.09
C GLN A 141 2.35 -0.36 -2.40
N PHE A 142 2.85 -1.38 -3.10
CA PHE A 142 3.80 -2.34 -2.52
C PHE A 142 5.14 -1.68 -2.16
N LEU A 143 5.61 -0.71 -2.95
CA LEU A 143 6.81 0.05 -2.61
C LEU A 143 6.60 0.94 -1.37
N GLU A 144 5.45 1.60 -1.24
CA GLU A 144 5.09 2.37 -0.03
C GLU A 144 5.01 1.46 1.20
N ILE A 145 4.48 0.25 1.05
CA ILE A 145 4.46 -0.79 2.10
C ILE A 145 5.90 -1.24 2.42
N ASN A 146 6.75 -1.49 1.43
CA ASN A 146 8.16 -1.83 1.64
C ASN A 146 8.88 -0.74 2.46
N GLU A 147 8.78 0.53 2.06
CA GLU A 147 9.41 1.65 2.78
C GLU A 147 8.96 1.75 4.23
N SER A 148 7.67 1.54 4.47
CA SER A 148 7.11 1.60 5.81
C SER A 148 7.62 0.48 6.72
N TRP A 149 7.86 -0.72 6.19
CA TRP A 149 8.51 -1.80 6.93
C TRP A 149 9.98 -1.51 7.20
N SER A 150 10.69 -0.91 6.24
CA SER A 150 12.06 -0.42 6.47
C SER A 150 12.09 0.59 7.63
N LYS A 151 11.15 1.53 7.68
CA LYS A 151 11.06 2.51 8.80
C LYS A 151 10.82 1.83 10.14
N ILE A 152 9.93 0.83 10.21
CA ILE A 152 9.68 0.06 11.43
C ILE A 152 10.95 -0.69 11.84
N LYS A 153 11.59 -1.40 10.90
CA LYS A 153 12.86 -2.11 11.11
C LYS A 153 13.93 -1.18 11.69
N ASP A 154 14.16 -0.03 11.07
CA ASP A 154 15.19 0.92 11.51
C ASP A 154 14.90 1.48 12.91
N ASN A 155 13.64 1.76 13.21
CA ASN A 155 13.22 2.23 14.53
C ASN A 155 13.43 1.16 15.62
N GLU A 156 13.09 -0.10 15.33
CA GLU A 156 13.27 -1.22 16.25
C GLU A 156 14.77 -1.56 16.45
N GLN A 157 15.59 -1.44 15.42
CA GLN A 157 17.04 -1.57 15.52
C GLN A 157 17.65 -0.50 16.44
N LYS A 158 17.23 0.77 16.30
CA LYS A 158 17.69 1.86 17.19
C LYS A 158 17.32 1.63 18.65
N LYS A 159 16.13 1.09 18.92
CA LYS A 159 15.69 0.72 20.29
C LYS A 159 16.58 -0.38 20.89
N THR A 160 17.12 -1.26 20.05
CA THR A 160 17.99 -2.37 20.48
C THR A 160 19.40 -1.90 20.83
N LEU A 161 19.92 -0.88 20.15
CA LEU A 161 21.27 -0.32 20.40
C LEU A 161 21.36 0.54 21.66
N ASN A 162 20.22 1.02 22.17
CA ASN A 162 20.14 1.91 23.33
C ASN A 162 19.72 1.19 24.64
N ARG A 163 19.63 -0.15 24.62
CA ARG A 163 19.36 -0.99 25.79
C ARG A 163 20.62 -1.73 26.20
#